data_AF-A0A366LT98-F1
#
_entry.id   AF-A0A366LT98-F1
#
_cell.length_a   1.000
_cell.length_b   1.000
_cell.length_c   1.000
_cell.angle_alpha   90.00
_cell.angle_beta   90.00
_cell.angle_gamma   90.00
#
_symmetry.space_group_name_H-M   'P 1'
#
loop_
_entity.id
_entity.type
_entity.pdbx_description
1 polymer ?
#
loop_
_entity_poly.entity_id
_entity_poly.type
_entity_poly.pdbx_seq_one_letter_code
_entity_poly.pdbx_strand_id
1 'polypeptide(L)'
;MSAQPYDFRPTGLLPEKSLRAIRAALTVPQDLEAFDSGLRVVLAEVRVQLDAARLAEFIDTWWLIACDSVKDPQGRREMHERAAHATAAAARGEPLPRGDKTWEQLLAARGVQL
;
A
#
# COMPACT_ATOMS: atom_id res chain seq x y z
N MET A 1 19.03 3.91 26.93
CA MET A 1 18.51 2.88 26.01
C MET A 1 19.07 3.17 24.63
N SER A 2 20.05 2.40 24.16
CA SER A 2 20.63 2.55 22.82
C SER A 2 19.88 1.63 21.85
N ALA A 3 19.20 2.21 20.85
CA ALA A 3 18.63 1.45 19.75
C ALA A 3 19.79 0.83 18.95
N GLN A 4 19.84 -0.50 18.90
CA GLN A 4 20.75 -1.20 17.99
C GLN A 4 20.28 -0.98 16.55
N PRO A 5 21.18 -0.73 15.59
CA PRO A 5 20.82 -0.69 14.19
C PRO A 5 20.32 -2.08 13.80
N TYR A 6 19.06 -2.15 13.37
CA TYR A 6 18.48 -3.36 12.84
C TYR A 6 19.12 -3.59 11.46
N ASP A 7 20.20 -4.38 11.41
CA ASP A 7 20.83 -4.82 10.17
C ASP A 7 19.91 -5.83 9.48
N PHE A 8 18.90 -5.30 8.80
CA PHE A 8 18.00 -6.08 7.98
C PHE A 8 18.74 -6.56 6.72
N ARG A 9 19.01 -7.87 6.65
CA ARG A 9 19.50 -8.53 5.44
C ARG A 9 18.30 -9.20 4.74
N PRO A 10 17.87 -8.75 3.55
CA PRO A 10 16.78 -9.41 2.84
C PRO A 10 17.19 -10.84 2.46
N THR A 11 16.55 -11.83 3.09
CA THR A 11 16.61 -13.23 2.68
C THR A 11 15.68 -13.44 1.48
N GLY A 12 16.14 -13.03 0.30
CA GLY A 12 15.42 -13.27 -0.96
C GLY A 12 15.93 -12.36 -2.08
N LEU A 13 16.00 -12.88 -3.31
CA LEU A 13 16.18 -12.01 -4.48
C LEU A 13 14.96 -11.08 -4.56
N LEU A 14 15.21 -9.77 -4.64
CA LEU A 14 14.14 -8.81 -4.94
C LEU A 14 13.51 -9.19 -6.29
N PRO A 15 12.19 -9.02 -6.44
CA PRO A 15 11.52 -9.33 -7.69
C PRO A 15 12.09 -8.46 -8.82
N GLU A 16 12.13 -9.00 -10.03
CA GLU A 16 12.41 -8.19 -11.21
C GLU A 16 11.37 -7.08 -11.36
N LYS A 17 11.78 -5.96 -11.98
CA LYS A 17 10.90 -4.82 -12.23
C LYS A 17 10.02 -5.07 -13.47
N SER A 18 9.22 -6.12 -13.41
CA SER A 18 8.26 -6.52 -14.44
C SER A 18 6.91 -6.79 -13.80
N LEU A 19 5.81 -6.49 -14.52
CA LEU A 19 4.45 -6.71 -14.02
C LEU A 19 4.22 -8.15 -13.52
N ARG A 20 4.80 -9.14 -14.22
CA ARG A 20 4.70 -10.56 -13.86
C ARG A 20 5.38 -10.86 -12.53
N ALA A 21 6.64 -10.44 -12.37
CA ALA A 21 7.41 -10.70 -11.16
C ALA A 21 6.84 -9.93 -9.96
N ILE A 22 6.43 -8.68 -10.17
CA ILE A 22 5.74 -7.86 -9.19
C ILE A 22 4.48 -8.57 -8.70
N ARG A 23 3.58 -8.97 -9.61
CA ARG A 23 2.33 -9.65 -9.23
C ARG A 23 2.59 -10.95 -8.47
N ALA A 24 3.59 -11.72 -8.85
CA ALA A 24 3.95 -12.98 -8.18
C ALA A 24 4.50 -12.77 -6.76
N ALA A 25 5.11 -11.61 -6.49
CA ALA A 25 5.66 -11.25 -5.18
C ALA A 25 4.59 -10.72 -4.20
N LEU A 26 3.41 -10.34 -4.67
CA LEU A 26 2.31 -9.89 -3.81
C LEU A 26 1.61 -11.11 -3.20
N THR A 27 1.84 -11.34 -1.90
CA THR A 27 1.24 -12.48 -1.18
C THR A 27 -0.01 -12.12 -0.38
N VAL A 28 -0.29 -10.82 -0.24
CA VAL A 28 -1.45 -10.32 0.52
C VAL A 28 -2.62 -10.09 -0.45
N PRO A 29 -3.82 -10.66 -0.21
CA PRO A 29 -4.95 -10.57 -1.15
C PRO A 29 -5.33 -9.13 -1.54
N GLN A 30 -5.26 -8.21 -0.59
CA GLN A 30 -5.58 -6.79 -0.79
C GLN A 30 -4.61 -6.13 -1.77
N ASP A 31 -3.32 -6.42 -1.68
CA ASP A 31 -2.32 -5.90 -2.61
C ASP A 31 -2.51 -6.50 -4.01
N LEU A 32 -2.83 -7.80 -4.11
CA LEU A 32 -3.12 -8.46 -5.39
C LEU A 32 -4.34 -7.82 -6.09
N GLU A 33 -5.43 -7.60 -5.36
CA GLU A 33 -6.64 -6.99 -5.91
C GLU A 33 -6.40 -5.54 -6.34
N ALA A 34 -5.70 -4.76 -5.52
CA ALA A 34 -5.34 -3.38 -5.84
C ALA A 34 -4.40 -3.30 -7.05
N PHE A 35 -3.45 -4.23 -7.18
CA PHE A 35 -2.58 -4.33 -8.35
C PHE A 35 -3.38 -4.66 -9.61
N ASP A 36 -4.21 -5.71 -9.58
CA ASP A 36 -4.95 -6.17 -10.75
C ASP A 36 -6.02 -5.16 -11.20
N SER A 37 -6.65 -4.44 -10.28
CA SER A 37 -7.60 -3.37 -10.60
C SER A 37 -6.89 -2.12 -11.13
N GLY A 38 -5.82 -1.67 -10.47
CA GLY A 38 -5.03 -0.53 -10.90
C GLY A 38 -4.39 -0.74 -12.28
N LEU A 39 -3.86 -1.94 -12.54
CA LEU A 39 -3.27 -2.27 -13.84
C LEU A 39 -4.30 -2.17 -14.98
N ARG A 40 -5.55 -2.63 -14.73
CA ARG A 40 -6.63 -2.50 -15.72
C ARG A 40 -6.94 -1.04 -16.05
N VAL A 41 -6.97 -0.16 -15.05
CA VAL A 41 -7.21 1.28 -15.23
C VAL A 41 -6.07 1.91 -16.04
N VAL A 42 -4.83 1.69 -15.63
CA VAL A 42 -3.66 2.26 -16.31
C VAL A 42 -3.56 1.79 -17.76
N LEU A 43 -3.81 0.51 -18.05
CA LEU A 43 -3.81 0.01 -19.42
C LEU A 43 -4.94 0.62 -20.27
N ALA A 44 -6.10 0.89 -19.68
CA ALA A 44 -7.19 1.58 -20.37
C ALA A 44 -6.81 3.03 -20.71
N GLU A 45 -6.15 3.74 -19.79
CA GLU A 45 -5.65 5.11 -20.00
C GLU A 45 -4.56 5.15 -21.07
N VAL A 46 -3.55 4.28 -20.98
CA VAL A 46 -2.48 4.15 -21.98
C VAL A 46 -3.06 3.93 -23.38
N ARG A 47 -4.09 3.09 -23.51
CA ARG A 47 -4.75 2.84 -24.79
C ARG A 47 -5.42 4.09 -25.36
N VAL A 48 -6.00 4.93 -24.51
CA VAL A 48 -6.71 6.16 -24.94
C VAL A 48 -5.72 7.28 -25.25
N GLN A 49 -4.71 7.46 -24.41
CA GLN A 49 -3.77 8.57 -24.49
C GLN A 49 -2.53 8.27 -25.32
N LEU A 50 -2.27 6.98 -25.60
CA LEU A 50 -1.06 6.47 -26.27
C LEU A 50 0.23 6.89 -25.55
N ASP A 51 0.14 7.12 -24.24
CA ASP A 51 1.24 7.51 -23.37
C ASP A 51 1.51 6.39 -22.35
N ALA A 52 2.73 5.87 -22.36
CA ALA A 52 3.16 4.80 -21.47
C ALA A 52 3.76 5.32 -20.14
N ALA A 53 3.90 6.63 -19.94
CA ALA A 53 4.46 7.21 -18.72
C ALA A 53 3.73 6.72 -17.46
N ARG A 54 2.39 6.68 -17.51
CA ARG A 54 1.55 6.14 -16.42
C ARG A 54 1.81 4.68 -16.11
N LEU A 55 2.12 3.87 -17.12
CA LEU A 55 2.47 2.47 -16.92
C LEU A 55 3.84 2.31 -16.26
N ALA A 56 4.81 3.16 -16.62
CA ALA A 56 6.11 3.18 -15.96
C ALA A 56 5.97 3.57 -14.47
N GLU A 57 5.23 4.64 -14.16
CA GLU A 57 4.95 5.06 -12.77
C GLU A 57 4.26 3.94 -11.96
N PHE A 58 3.32 3.24 -12.58
CA PHE A 58 2.62 2.11 -11.97
C PHE A 58 3.58 0.97 -11.62
N ILE A 59 4.44 0.58 -12.56
CA ILE A 59 5.46 -0.45 -12.35
C ILE A 59 6.41 -0.04 -11.22
N ASP A 60 6.86 1.21 -11.21
CA ASP A 60 7.79 1.74 -10.21
C ASP A 60 7.21 1.69 -8.80
N THR A 61 5.97 2.16 -8.65
CA THR A 61 5.26 2.17 -7.37
C THR A 61 5.06 0.74 -6.85
N TRP A 62 4.57 -0.15 -7.70
CA TRP A 62 4.28 -1.52 -7.29
C TRP A 62 5.52 -2.38 -7.09
N TRP A 63 6.64 -2.06 -7.73
CA TRP A 63 7.90 -2.73 -7.47
C TRP A 63 8.40 -2.48 -6.04
N LEU A 64 8.22 -1.27 -5.51
CA LEU A 64 8.55 -0.96 -4.11
C LEU A 64 7.68 -1.78 -3.14
N ILE A 65 6.37 -1.87 -3.42
CA ILE A 65 5.42 -2.68 -2.63
C ILE A 65 5.75 -4.17 -2.71
N ALA A 66 6.13 -4.67 -3.89
CA ALA A 66 6.54 -6.07 -4.07
C ALA A 66 7.84 -6.38 -3.33
N CYS A 67 8.81 -5.45 -3.33
CA CYS A 67 10.01 -5.57 -2.52
C CYS A 67 9.68 -5.63 -1.03
N ASP A 68 8.79 -4.76 -0.55
CA ASP A 68 8.32 -4.75 0.84
C ASP A 68 7.61 -6.07 1.21
N SER A 69 6.70 -6.54 0.34
CA SER A 69 5.98 -7.82 0.50
C SER A 69 6.91 -9.02 0.61
N VAL A 70 8.03 -9.04 -0.14
CA VAL A 70 9.05 -10.10 -0.06
C VAL A 70 9.89 -9.98 1.21
N LYS A 71 10.22 -8.75 1.61
CA LYS A 71 11.08 -8.47 2.75
C LYS A 71 10.39 -8.73 4.09
N ASP A 72 9.13 -8.34 4.20
CA ASP A 72 8.33 -8.49 5.42
C ASP A 72 6.86 -8.83 5.09
N PRO A 73 6.58 -10.09 4.72
CA PRO A 73 5.21 -10.52 4.41
C PRO A 73 4.25 -10.37 5.60
N GLN A 74 4.76 -10.52 6.82
CA GLN A 74 3.95 -10.45 8.04
C GLN A 74 3.61 -9.00 8.38
N GLY A 75 4.59 -8.09 8.37
CA GLY A 75 4.35 -6.67 8.58
C GLY A 75 3.41 -6.08 7.53
N ARG A 76 3.48 -6.58 6.27
CA ARG A 76 2.53 -6.22 5.21
C ARG A 76 1.09 -6.65 5.54
N ARG A 77 0.88 -7.88 6.04
CA ARG A 77 -0.43 -8.34 6.51
C ARG A 77 -0.94 -7.49 7.67
N GLU A 78 -0.12 -7.27 8.68
CA GLU A 78 -0.47 -6.46 9.85
C GLU A 78 -0.76 -4.99 9.49
N MET A 79 -0.11 -4.46 8.45
CA MET A 79 -0.43 -3.14 7.90
C MET A 79 -1.86 -3.11 7.34
N HIS A 80 -2.26 -4.11 6.54
CA HIS A 80 -3.61 -4.20 5.98
C HIS A 80 -4.67 -4.40 7.06
N GLU A 81 -4.41 -5.24 8.06
CA GLU A 81 -5.30 -5.43 9.21
C GLU A 81 -5.50 -4.13 10.01
N ARG A 82 -4.41 -3.40 10.28
CA ARG A 82 -4.49 -2.09 10.95
C ARG A 82 -5.25 -1.06 10.12
N ALA A 83 -5.05 -1.04 8.80
CA ALA A 83 -5.78 -0.17 7.90
C ALA A 83 -7.27 -0.49 7.89
N ALA A 84 -7.63 -1.78 7.79
CA ALA A 84 -9.02 -2.23 7.85
C ALA A 84 -9.68 -1.87 9.19
N HIS A 85 -8.99 -2.09 10.30
CA HIS A 85 -9.47 -1.70 11.62
C HIS A 85 -9.70 -0.19 11.73
N ALA A 86 -8.75 0.63 11.26
CA ALA A 86 -8.88 2.08 11.26
C ALA A 86 -10.06 2.57 10.39
N THR A 87 -10.24 1.99 9.21
CA THR A 87 -11.40 2.28 8.33
C THR A 87 -12.72 1.89 9.00
N ALA A 88 -12.76 0.74 9.67
CA ALA A 88 -13.97 0.28 10.35
C ALA A 88 -14.32 1.18 11.56
N ALA A 89 -13.32 1.61 12.35
CA ALA A 89 -13.50 2.57 13.43
C ALA A 89 -13.99 3.92 12.89
N ALA A 90 -13.40 4.40 11.79
CA ALA A 90 -13.83 5.62 11.10
C ALA A 90 -15.31 5.58 10.71
N ALA A 91 -15.75 4.48 10.10
CA ALA A 91 -17.13 4.30 9.64
C ALA A 91 -18.15 4.27 10.79
N ARG A 92 -17.73 3.88 12.01
CA ARG A 92 -18.56 3.88 13.21
C ARG A 92 -18.51 5.19 14.00
N GLY A 93 -17.72 6.17 13.55
CA GLY A 93 -17.48 7.41 14.31
C GLY A 93 -16.69 7.17 15.60
N GLU A 94 -15.91 6.09 15.66
CA GLU A 94 -15.09 5.76 16.83
C GLU A 94 -13.73 6.48 16.77
N PRO A 95 -13.08 6.71 17.93
CA PRO A 95 -11.71 7.20 18.00
C PRO A 95 -10.72 6.30 17.24
N LEU A 96 -9.68 6.92 16.67
CA LEU A 96 -8.64 6.15 15.97
C LEU A 96 -7.73 5.38 16.94
N PRO A 97 -7.12 4.26 16.53
CA PRO A 97 -6.37 3.35 17.42
C PRO A 97 -5.18 3.96 18.20
N ARG A 98 -4.80 5.20 17.91
CA ARG A 98 -3.69 5.92 18.58
C ARG A 98 -4.11 7.28 19.15
N GLY A 99 -5.41 7.50 19.39
CA GLY A 99 -5.91 8.75 19.95
C GLY A 99 -7.31 8.63 20.52
N ASP A 100 -7.77 9.74 21.08
CA ASP A 100 -9.11 9.95 21.62
C ASP A 100 -10.06 10.63 20.62
N LYS A 101 -9.52 11.07 19.48
CA LYS A 101 -10.26 11.81 18.44
C LYS A 101 -10.74 10.92 17.31
N THR A 102 -11.94 11.23 16.82
CA THR A 102 -12.50 10.68 15.58
C THR A 102 -11.87 11.34 14.34
N TRP A 103 -12.07 10.74 13.15
CA TRP A 103 -11.65 11.38 11.90
C TRP A 103 -12.28 12.75 11.69
N GLU A 104 -13.58 12.90 11.97
CA GLU A 104 -14.28 14.19 11.84
C GLU A 104 -13.64 15.26 12.73
N GLN A 105 -13.34 14.93 13.99
CA GLN A 105 -12.69 15.87 14.91
C GLN A 105 -11.29 16.26 14.44
N LEU A 106 -10.53 15.32 13.86
CA LEU A 106 -9.20 15.61 13.30
C LEU A 106 -9.28 16.47 12.03
N LEU A 107 -10.23 16.20 11.15
CA LEU A 107 -10.43 16.95 9.91
C LEU A 107 -10.95 18.37 10.19
N ALA A 108 -11.93 18.50 11.09
CA ALA A 108 -12.43 19.79 11.55
C ALA A 108 -11.32 20.64 12.19
N ALA A 109 -10.48 20.05 13.04
CA ALA A 109 -9.32 20.73 13.61
C ALA A 109 -8.28 21.18 12.57
N ARG A 110 -8.26 20.55 11.38
CA ARG A 110 -7.42 20.93 10.24
C ARG A 110 -8.12 21.83 9.22
N GLY A 111 -9.36 22.26 9.51
CA GLY A 111 -10.15 23.09 8.60
C GLY A 111 -10.64 22.37 7.34
N VAL A 112 -10.64 21.03 7.34
CA VAL A 112 -11.19 20.24 6.25
C VAL A 112 -12.65 19.94 6.55
N GLN A 113 -13.56 20.46 5.71
CA GLN A 113 -14.98 20.08 5.71
C GLN A 113 -15.15 18.89 4.77
N LEU A 114 -15.79 17.83 5.26
CA LEU A 114 -16.19 16.65 4.49
C LEU A 114 -17.51 16.90 3.76
#